data_AF-A0A5W5SQ36-F1
#
_entry.id   AF-A0A5W5SQ36-F1
#
_cell.length_a   1.000
_cell.length_b   1.000
_cell.length_c   1.000
_cell.angle_alpha   90.00
_cell.angle_beta   90.00
_cell.angle_gamma   90.00
#
_symmetry.space_group_name_H-M   'P 1'
#
loop_
_entity.id
_entity.type
_entity.pdbx_description
1 polymer ?
#
loop_
_entity_poly.entity_id
_entity_poly.type
_entity_poly.pdbx_seq_one_letter_code
_entity_poly.pdbx_strand_id
1 'polypeptide(L)'
;IPLVTPTSQIVGTQAVLNVLTGERYKTIAKETAGILKGEYGHTPVPVNAALQARVLEGAAPVTCRPADLLKPELAELEADVRRQAQEKGITLAGNAIDDVLTVALFPQIGLKFLENRHNPTAFEPLPQAEAAQPVAK
;
A
#
# COMPACT_ATOMS: atom_id res chain seq x y z
N ILE A 1 -14.86 -7.89 -9.78
CA ILE A 1 -13.61 -7.19 -10.16
C ILE A 1 -12.58 -8.23 -10.62
N PRO A 2 -11.66 -7.90 -11.55
CA PRO A 2 -10.58 -8.82 -11.93
C PRO A 2 -9.78 -9.27 -10.70
N LEU A 3 -9.27 -10.51 -10.70
CA LEU A 3 -8.51 -11.05 -9.57
C LEU A 3 -7.01 -10.91 -9.82
N VAL A 4 -6.51 -9.70 -9.66
CA VAL A 4 -5.09 -9.34 -9.78
C VAL A 4 -4.65 -8.61 -8.52
N THR A 5 -3.34 -8.54 -8.23
CA THR A 5 -2.85 -7.71 -7.13
C THR A 5 -3.21 -6.23 -7.38
N PRO A 6 -3.77 -5.49 -6.40
CA PRO A 6 -4.09 -5.91 -5.03
C PRO A 6 -5.51 -6.50 -4.84
N THR A 7 -6.40 -6.36 -5.82
CA THR A 7 -7.82 -6.78 -5.74
C THR A 7 -8.06 -8.25 -5.40
N SER A 8 -7.18 -9.17 -5.83
CA SER A 8 -7.27 -10.61 -5.47
C SER A 8 -7.13 -10.82 -3.96
N GLN A 9 -6.23 -10.09 -3.31
CA GLN A 9 -6.02 -10.15 -1.86
C GLN A 9 -7.20 -9.55 -1.11
N ILE A 10 -7.79 -8.46 -1.60
CA ILE A 10 -8.99 -7.84 -1.01
C ILE A 10 -10.15 -8.84 -0.99
N VAL A 11 -10.41 -9.49 -2.13
CA VAL A 11 -11.46 -10.51 -2.25
C VAL A 11 -11.15 -11.71 -1.35
N GLY A 12 -9.90 -12.18 -1.35
CA GLY A 12 -9.45 -13.30 -0.52
C GLY A 12 -9.64 -13.04 0.98
N THR A 13 -9.15 -11.90 1.48
CA THR A 13 -9.30 -11.52 2.90
C THR A 13 -10.76 -11.42 3.30
N GLN A 14 -11.61 -10.78 2.51
CA GLN A 14 -13.04 -10.68 2.85
C GLN A 14 -13.72 -12.06 2.84
N ALA A 15 -13.36 -12.95 1.91
CA ALA A 15 -13.90 -14.30 1.88
C ALA A 15 -13.49 -15.09 3.13
N VAL A 16 -12.23 -15.01 3.55
CA VAL A 16 -11.74 -15.63 4.78
C VAL A 16 -12.49 -15.08 6.01
N LEU A 17 -12.67 -13.76 6.12
CA LEU A 17 -13.44 -13.16 7.21
C LEU A 17 -14.89 -13.68 7.26
N ASN A 18 -15.55 -13.81 6.11
CA ASN A 18 -16.92 -14.33 6.04
C ASN A 18 -17.03 -15.77 6.54
N VAL A 19 -16.02 -16.60 6.30
CA VAL A 19 -15.98 -17.99 6.76
C VAL A 19 -15.65 -18.06 8.25
N LEU A 20 -14.58 -17.40 8.69
CA LEU A 20 -14.11 -17.47 10.07
C LEU A 20 -15.10 -16.88 11.07
N THR A 21 -15.85 -15.85 10.68
CA THR A 21 -16.84 -15.21 11.55
C THR A 21 -18.19 -15.94 11.58
N GLY A 22 -18.40 -16.93 10.71
CA GLY A 22 -19.65 -17.70 10.61
C GLY A 22 -20.85 -16.94 10.02
N GLU A 23 -20.65 -15.67 9.65
CA GLU A 23 -21.70 -14.79 9.13
C GLU A 23 -21.14 -13.91 8.01
N ARG A 24 -21.78 -13.94 6.84
CA ARG A 24 -21.29 -13.22 5.66
C ARG A 24 -21.34 -11.71 5.89
N TYR A 25 -20.20 -11.06 5.70
CA TYR A 25 -20.02 -9.62 5.86
C TYR A 25 -20.38 -9.11 7.26
N LYS A 26 -20.30 -9.95 8.30
CA LYS A 26 -20.41 -9.48 9.69
C LYS A 26 -19.47 -8.30 9.94
N THR A 27 -18.21 -8.50 9.55
CA THR A 27 -17.19 -7.44 9.43
C THR A 27 -16.84 -7.22 7.97
N ILE A 28 -16.83 -5.96 7.53
CA ILE A 28 -16.38 -5.57 6.19
C ILE A 28 -14.97 -5.02 6.33
N ALA A 29 -14.01 -5.64 5.63
CA ALA A 29 -12.62 -5.17 5.62
C ALA A 29 -12.54 -3.75 5.02
N LYS A 30 -11.56 -2.97 5.46
CA LYS A 30 -11.37 -1.58 5.05
C LYS A 30 -11.27 -1.45 3.52
N GLU A 31 -10.50 -2.32 2.88
CA GLU A 31 -10.27 -2.29 1.44
C GLU A 31 -11.53 -2.71 0.66
N THR A 32 -12.30 -3.67 1.18
CA THR A 32 -13.62 -4.03 0.62
C THR A 32 -14.58 -2.84 0.69
N ALA A 33 -14.60 -2.14 1.83
CA ALA A 33 -15.41 -0.94 1.99
C ALA A 33 -14.97 0.16 1.01
N GLY A 34 -13.66 0.35 0.79
CA GLY A 34 -13.15 1.31 -0.20
C GLY A 34 -13.60 1.00 -1.63
N ILE A 35 -13.60 -0.28 -2.05
CA ILE A 35 -14.15 -0.69 -3.35
C ILE A 35 -15.65 -0.36 -3.43
N LEU A 36 -16.41 -0.68 -2.39
CA LEU A 36 -17.85 -0.39 -2.33
C LEU A 36 -18.14 1.11 -2.35
N LYS A 37 -17.29 1.94 -1.73
CA LYS A 37 -17.38 3.40 -1.72
C LYS A 37 -16.94 4.05 -3.04
N GLY A 38 -16.28 3.31 -3.94
CA GLY A 38 -15.73 3.83 -5.20
C GLY A 38 -14.35 4.47 -5.07
N GLU A 39 -13.67 4.31 -3.92
CA GLU A 39 -12.35 4.90 -3.65
C GLU A 39 -11.23 4.32 -4.55
N TYR A 40 -11.48 3.14 -5.14
CA TYR A 40 -10.60 2.46 -6.09
C TYR A 40 -11.02 2.69 -7.56
N GLY A 41 -12.04 3.51 -7.79
CA GLY A 41 -12.66 3.73 -9.10
C GLY A 41 -13.79 2.76 -9.42
N HIS A 42 -14.19 2.71 -10.70
CA HIS A 42 -15.35 1.95 -11.14
C HIS A 42 -15.09 0.45 -11.21
N THR A 43 -16.06 -0.32 -10.71
CA THR A 43 -16.12 -1.76 -10.92
C THR A 43 -16.72 -2.08 -12.31
N PRO A 44 -16.41 -3.23 -12.93
CA PRO A 44 -16.94 -3.59 -14.26
C PRO A 44 -18.47 -3.70 -14.32
N VAL A 45 -19.10 -3.97 -13.18
CA VAL A 45 -20.56 -4.01 -12.99
C VAL A 45 -20.90 -3.35 -11.65
N PRO A 46 -22.14 -2.88 -11.44
CA PRO A 46 -22.56 -2.33 -10.16
C PRO A 46 -22.27 -3.28 -8.99
N VAL A 47 -21.82 -2.73 -7.87
CA VAL A 47 -21.64 -3.48 -6.62
C VAL A 47 -22.98 -3.79 -5.96
N ASN A 48 -22.97 -4.66 -4.95
CA ASN A 48 -24.18 -4.96 -4.20
C ASN A 48 -24.68 -3.70 -3.45
N ALA A 49 -25.90 -3.26 -3.77
CA ALA A 49 -26.46 -2.01 -3.25
C ALA A 49 -26.63 -2.00 -1.72
N ALA A 50 -27.02 -3.12 -1.11
CA ALA A 50 -27.21 -3.20 0.34
C ALA A 50 -25.87 -3.08 1.10
N LEU A 51 -24.82 -3.76 0.60
CA LEU A 51 -23.48 -3.65 1.17
C LEU A 51 -22.88 -2.26 0.95
N GLN A 52 -23.10 -1.68 -0.23
CA GLN A 52 -22.64 -0.32 -0.54
C GLN A 52 -23.31 0.71 0.39
N ALA A 53 -24.64 0.67 0.53
CA ALA A 53 -25.36 1.55 1.45
C ALA A 53 -24.85 1.42 2.89
N ARG A 54 -24.56 0.18 3.34
CA ARG A 54 -24.03 -0.07 4.68
C ARG A 54 -22.67 0.57 4.92
N VAL A 55 -21.75 0.55 3.96
CA VAL A 55 -20.42 1.17 4.14
C VAL A 55 -20.41 2.68 3.89
N LEU A 56 -21.40 3.19 3.16
CA LEU A 56 -21.53 4.62 2.89
C LEU A 56 -22.10 5.38 4.08
N GLU A 57 -22.90 4.73 4.94
CA GLU A 57 -23.47 5.35 6.15
C GLU A 57 -24.22 6.66 5.84
N GLY A 58 -24.92 6.70 4.69
CA GLY A 58 -25.67 7.87 4.21
C GLY A 58 -24.88 8.83 3.32
N ALA A 59 -23.57 8.63 3.13
CA ALA A 59 -22.78 9.37 2.15
C ALA A 59 -23.07 8.92 0.70
N ALA A 60 -22.70 9.76 -0.27
CA ALA A 60 -22.71 9.40 -1.67
C ALA A 60 -21.43 8.61 -2.04
N PRO A 61 -21.51 7.63 -2.96
CA PRO A 61 -20.32 6.95 -3.46
C PRO A 61 -19.46 7.88 -4.31
N VAL A 62 -18.15 7.64 -4.31
CA VAL A 62 -17.20 8.28 -5.23
C VAL A 62 -17.46 7.75 -6.64
N THR A 63 -17.75 8.67 -7.56
CA THR A 63 -18.07 8.38 -8.96
C THR A 63 -17.15 9.08 -9.96
N CYS A 64 -16.23 9.94 -9.49
CA CYS A 64 -15.19 10.53 -10.31
C CYS A 64 -13.92 9.66 -10.33
N ARG A 65 -12.87 10.11 -11.03
CA ARG A 65 -11.53 9.53 -10.88
C ARG A 65 -11.02 9.86 -9.47
N PRO A 66 -10.63 8.88 -8.63
CA PRO A 66 -10.27 9.14 -7.23
C PRO A 66 -9.17 10.20 -7.02
N ALA A 67 -8.21 10.28 -7.95
CA ALA A 67 -7.14 11.28 -7.88
C ALA A 67 -7.62 12.74 -8.00
N ASP A 68 -8.83 12.99 -8.53
CA ASP A 68 -9.40 14.34 -8.61
C ASP A 68 -9.75 14.91 -7.22
N LEU A 69 -9.80 14.04 -6.20
CA LEU A 69 -10.06 14.41 -4.81
C LEU A 69 -8.76 14.63 -4.00
N LEU A 70 -7.60 14.34 -4.58
CA LEU A 70 -6.30 14.49 -3.92
C LEU A 70 -5.79 15.92 -4.07
N LYS A 71 -5.18 16.45 -3.01
CA LYS A 71 -4.48 17.73 -3.05
C LYS A 71 -3.03 17.52 -3.52
N PRO A 72 -2.39 18.52 -4.15
CA PRO A 72 -0.95 18.47 -4.41
C PRO A 72 -0.17 18.30 -3.10
N GLU A 73 0.70 17.30 -3.04
CA GLU A 73 1.40 16.90 -1.80
C GLU A 73 2.94 17.04 -1.89
N LEU A 74 3.50 17.25 -3.08
CA LEU A 74 4.95 17.18 -3.28
C LEU A 74 5.74 18.17 -2.42
N ALA A 75 5.30 19.43 -2.34
CA ALA A 75 6.00 20.45 -1.56
C ALA A 75 6.01 20.13 -0.05
N GLU A 76 4.93 19.54 0.46
CA GLU A 76 4.84 19.11 1.86
C GLU A 76 5.76 17.92 2.12
N LEU A 77 5.74 16.92 1.22
CA LEU A 77 6.62 15.75 1.28
C LEU A 77 8.10 16.14 1.24
N GLU A 78 8.48 17.07 0.35
CA GLU A 78 9.86 17.57 0.27
C GLU A 78 10.29 18.23 1.59
N ALA A 79 9.44 19.07 2.16
CA ALA A 79 9.73 19.74 3.43
C ALA A 79 9.87 18.74 4.58
N ASP A 80 8.96 17.77 4.66
CA ASP A 80 8.96 16.77 5.73
C ASP A 80 10.17 15.82 5.64
N VAL A 81 10.50 15.34 4.44
CA VAL A 81 11.68 14.48 4.24
C VAL A 81 12.98 15.22 4.56
N ARG A 82 13.11 16.50 4.17
CA ARG A 82 14.28 17.33 4.54
C ARG A 82 14.38 17.52 6.06
N ARG A 83 13.25 17.78 6.73
CA ARG A 83 13.19 17.91 8.19
C ARG A 83 13.61 16.60 8.88
N GLN A 84 13.01 15.48 8.49
CA GLN A 84 13.35 14.16 9.04
C GLN A 84 14.81 13.80 8.80
N ALA A 85 15.35 14.13 7.62
CA ALA A 85 16.75 13.89 7.31
C ALA A 85 17.69 14.71 8.21
N GLN A 86 17.37 15.97 8.47
CA GLN A 86 18.13 16.82 9.40
C GLN A 86 18.06 16.29 10.84
N GLU A 87 16.86 15.96 11.33
CA GLU A 87 16.64 15.44 12.69
C GLU A 87 17.38 14.12 12.94
N LYS A 88 17.49 13.28 11.92
CA LYS A 88 18.09 11.94 12.01
C LYS A 88 19.52 11.85 11.46
N GLY A 89 20.09 12.95 10.99
CA GLY A 89 21.44 12.98 10.40
C GLY A 89 21.58 12.16 9.10
N ILE A 90 20.49 12.02 8.34
CA ILE A 90 20.46 11.28 7.08
C ILE A 90 21.03 12.17 5.98
N THR A 91 22.00 11.64 5.24
CA THR A 91 22.49 12.29 4.02
C THR A 91 21.60 11.90 2.84
N LEU A 92 20.82 12.86 2.34
CA LEU A 92 20.01 12.68 1.14
C LEU A 92 20.91 12.55 -0.11
N ALA A 93 20.38 11.91 -1.15
CA ALA A 93 21.04 11.80 -2.45
C ALA A 93 21.26 13.18 -3.07
N GLY A 94 22.23 13.27 -4.01
CA GLY A 94 22.50 14.52 -4.73
C GLY A 94 21.26 15.06 -5.45
N ASN A 95 20.40 14.17 -5.94
CA ASN A 95 19.05 14.49 -6.42
C ASN A 95 18.01 14.12 -5.34
N ALA A 96 17.83 14.99 -4.35
CA ALA A 96 17.01 14.71 -3.17
C ALA A 96 15.55 14.34 -3.47
N ILE A 97 15.03 14.68 -4.65
CA ILE A 97 13.68 14.30 -5.09
C ILE A 97 13.50 12.77 -5.15
N ASP A 98 14.54 12.01 -5.48
CA ASP A 98 14.46 10.55 -5.55
C ASP A 98 14.23 9.94 -4.16
N ASP A 99 14.81 10.56 -3.12
CA ASP A 99 14.61 10.18 -1.73
C ASP A 99 13.23 10.58 -1.24
N VAL A 100 12.75 11.75 -1.67
CA VAL A 100 11.38 12.21 -1.39
C VAL A 100 10.36 11.24 -1.99
N LEU A 101 10.54 10.83 -3.25
CA LEU A 101 9.68 9.85 -3.90
C LEU A 101 9.77 8.47 -3.23
N THR A 102 10.95 8.06 -2.77
CA THR A 102 11.13 6.81 -2.02
C THR A 102 10.31 6.81 -0.73
N VAL A 103 10.36 7.91 0.04
CA VAL A 103 9.57 8.07 1.27
C VAL A 103 8.09 8.25 0.95
N ALA A 104 7.72 8.96 -0.12
CA ALA A 104 6.31 9.10 -0.52
C ALA A 104 5.65 7.74 -0.85
N LEU A 105 6.36 6.88 -1.59
CA LEU A 105 5.88 5.54 -1.93
C LEU A 105 5.92 4.58 -0.74
N PHE A 106 6.90 4.74 0.16
CA PHE A 106 7.11 3.86 1.31
C PHE A 106 7.51 4.67 2.56
N PRO A 107 6.58 5.33 3.29
CA PRO A 107 6.94 6.30 4.32
C PRO A 107 7.89 5.80 5.40
N GLN A 108 7.52 4.71 6.07
CA GLN A 108 8.32 4.16 7.16
C GLN A 108 9.52 3.35 6.65
N ILE A 109 9.32 2.53 5.61
CA ILE A 109 10.33 1.61 5.08
C ILE A 109 11.39 2.38 4.29
N GLY A 110 10.96 3.34 3.47
CA GLY A 110 11.82 4.26 2.75
C GLY A 110 12.69 5.06 3.70
N LEU A 111 12.12 5.67 4.75
CA LEU A 111 12.92 6.39 5.74
C LEU A 111 13.94 5.47 6.43
N LYS A 112 13.52 4.28 6.88
CA LYS A 112 14.42 3.29 7.49
C LYS A 112 15.53 2.85 6.52
N PHE A 113 15.22 2.73 5.23
CA PHE A 113 16.20 2.48 4.19
C PHE A 113 17.20 3.64 4.08
N LEU A 114 16.72 4.89 4.06
CA LEU A 114 17.60 6.07 4.00
C LEU A 114 18.56 6.15 5.19
N GLU A 115 18.06 5.87 6.40
CA GLU A 115 18.87 5.79 7.63
C GLU A 115 20.01 4.76 7.52
N ASN A 116 19.78 3.70 6.75
CA ASN A 116 20.71 2.57 6.64
C ASN A 116 21.36 2.45 5.26
N ARG A 117 21.18 3.41 4.35
CA ARG A 117 21.57 3.30 2.93
C ARG A 117 23.04 2.88 2.73
N HIS A 118 23.92 3.31 3.61
CA HIS A 118 25.35 3.03 3.57
C HIS A 118 25.80 2.05 4.66
N ASN A 119 24.87 1.30 5.25
CA ASN A 119 25.10 0.30 6.27
C ASN A 119 24.74 -1.10 5.76
N PRO A 120 25.69 -1.85 5.16
CA PRO A 120 25.43 -3.20 4.66
C PRO A 120 24.91 -4.18 5.73
N THR A 121 25.24 -3.96 7.00
CA THR A 121 24.84 -4.85 8.10
C THR A 121 23.35 -4.73 8.48
N ALA A 122 22.67 -3.68 8.01
CA ALA A 122 21.24 -3.47 8.21
C ALA A 122 20.36 -4.24 7.20
N PHE A 123 20.96 -4.83 6.17
CA PHE A 123 20.26 -5.55 5.12
C PHE A 123 20.58 -7.04 5.13
N GLU A 124 19.69 -7.83 4.55
CA GLU A 124 19.95 -9.24 4.33
C GLU A 124 21.21 -9.43 3.47
N PRO A 125 22.04 -10.45 3.77
CA PRO A 125 23.20 -10.76 2.95
C PRO A 125 22.76 -11.07 1.52
N LEU A 126 23.61 -10.72 0.56
CA LEU A 126 23.38 -11.04 -0.85
C LEU A 126 23.07 -12.53 -0.99
N PRO A 127 22.05 -12.91 -1.80
CA PRO A 127 21.76 -14.31 -2.08
C PRO A 127 23.05 -15.01 -2.54
N GLN A 128 23.50 -15.98 -1.76
CA GLN A 128 24.60 -16.84 -2.20
C GLN A 128 24.02 -17.87 -3.15
N ALA A 129 24.60 -18.02 -4.34
CA ALA A 129 24.26 -19.15 -5.18
C ALA A 129 24.56 -20.43 -4.38
N GLU A 130 23.56 -21.29 -4.19
CA GLU A 130 23.78 -22.61 -3.60
C GLU A 130 24.87 -23.31 -4.41
N ALA A 131 26.01 -23.63 -3.77
CA ALA A 131 27.03 -24.46 -4.39
C ALA A 131 26.36 -25.80 -4.72
N ALA A 132 26.30 -26.14 -6.01
CA ALA A 132 25.72 -27.37 -6.48
C ALA A 132 26.34 -28.56 -5.72
N GLN A 133 25.54 -29.21 -4.88
CA GLN A 133 25.98 -30.43 -4.21
C GLN A 133 26.21 -31.49 -5.30
N PRO A 134 27.36 -32.17 -5.32
CA PRO A 134 27.60 -33.22 -6.29
C PRO A 134 26.54 -34.31 -6.12
N VAL A 135 25.80 -34.59 -7.18
CA VAL A 135 24.87 -35.72 -7.24
C VAL A 135 25.68 -36.99 -7.04
N ALA A 136 25.45 -37.71 -5.95
CA ALA A 136 26.05 -39.00 -5.70
C ALA A 136 25.63 -39.97 -6.83
N LYS A 137 26.62 -40.58 -7.47
CA LYS A 137 26.43 -41.62 -8.51
C LYS A 137 26.02 -42.94 -7.90
#